data_AF-X0ZM14-F1
#
_entry.id   AF-X0ZM14-F1
#
_cell.length_a   1.000
_cell.length_b   1.000
_cell.length_c   1.000
_cell.angle_alpha   90.00
_cell.angle_beta   90.00
_cell.angle_gamma   90.00
#
_symmetry.space_group_name_H-M   'P 1'
#
loop_
_entity.id
_entity.type
_entity.pdbx_description
1 polymer ?
#
loop_
_entity_poly.entity_id
_entity_poly.type
_entity_poly.pdbx_seq_one_letter_code
_entity_poly.pdbx_strand_id
1 'polypeptide(L)'
;MKTPRVFTAPVDTPKALLAASGGAAIFAAADALLEAVYYTDPEGWRQKFPYILFHEQIPPLDDWLGFLVPAGLLVAGAVTMNPLLAYFGFGGTLYGGGALLKDFIQRNKFLIGLQAASLQYAEGGARVAKQLSTYA
;
A
#
# COMPACT_ATOMS: atom_id res chain seq x y z
N MET A 1 -31.39 -9.10 -24.76
CA MET A 1 -30.21 -8.83 -23.90
C MET A 1 -30.52 -7.61 -23.04
N LYS A 2 -30.36 -7.67 -21.71
CA LYS A 2 -30.53 -6.49 -20.84
C LYS A 2 -29.22 -5.69 -20.87
N THR A 3 -29.32 -4.39 -21.14
CA THR A 3 -28.19 -3.46 -21.08
C THR A 3 -27.57 -3.48 -19.67
N PRO A 4 -26.24 -3.59 -19.52
CA PRO A 4 -25.61 -3.45 -18.21
C PRO A 4 -25.97 -2.08 -17.66
N ARG A 5 -26.61 -2.03 -16.48
CA ARG A 5 -26.77 -0.77 -15.77
C ARG A 5 -25.39 -0.39 -15.24
N VAL A 6 -24.77 0.59 -15.89
CA VAL A 6 -23.58 1.25 -15.35
C VAL A 6 -24.03 1.95 -14.07
N PHE A 7 -23.45 1.57 -12.94
CA PHE A 7 -23.69 2.28 -11.69
C PHE A 7 -23.09 3.68 -11.80
N THR A 8 -23.92 4.65 -12.17
CA THR A 8 -23.61 6.07 -12.05
C THR A 8 -23.97 6.48 -10.64
N ALA A 9 -23.01 6.32 -9.74
CA ALA A 9 -23.13 6.80 -8.38
C ALA A 9 -23.42 8.32 -8.43
N PRO A 10 -24.48 8.84 -7.80
CA PRO A 10 -24.74 10.28 -7.79
C PRO A 10 -23.67 10.97 -6.94
N VAL A 11 -22.61 11.44 -7.61
CA VAL A 11 -21.41 12.09 -7.03
C VAL A 11 -21.78 13.37 -6.24
N ASP A 12 -23.02 13.85 -6.37
CA ASP A 12 -23.41 15.20 -5.97
C ASP A 12 -24.18 15.26 -4.64
N THR A 13 -24.25 14.17 -3.86
CA THR A 13 -24.97 14.19 -2.58
C THR A 13 -24.01 14.32 -1.38
N PRO A 14 -24.27 15.22 -0.42
CA PRO A 14 -23.47 15.33 0.82
C PRO A 14 -23.31 14.00 1.57
N LYS A 15 -24.29 13.09 1.45
CA LYS A 15 -24.25 11.74 2.02
C LYS A 15 -23.19 10.85 1.38
N ALA A 16 -22.98 10.94 0.06
CA ALA A 16 -21.94 10.19 -0.65
C ALA A 16 -20.54 10.64 -0.22
N LEU A 17 -20.33 11.95 -0.14
CA LEU A 17 -19.07 12.51 0.35
C LEU A 17 -18.81 12.10 1.81
N LEU A 18 -19.82 12.22 2.68
CA LEU A 18 -19.69 11.80 4.08
C LEU A 18 -19.40 10.31 4.22
N ALA A 19 -20.04 9.45 3.42
CA ALA A 19 -19.77 8.02 3.41
C ALA A 19 -18.35 7.69 2.94
N ALA A 20 -17.87 8.36 1.89
CA ALA A 20 -16.50 8.18 1.40
C ALA A 20 -15.46 8.70 2.41
N SER A 21 -15.63 9.90 2.94
CA SER A 21 -14.75 10.44 3.99
C SER A 21 -14.77 9.57 5.26
N GLY A 22 -15.95 9.07 5.66
CA GLY A 22 -16.10 8.15 6.78
C GLY A 22 -15.40 6.81 6.55
N GLY A 23 -15.50 6.27 5.33
CA GLY A 23 -14.76 5.09 4.90
C GLY A 23 -13.25 5.29 5.04
N ALA A 24 -12.72 6.34 4.41
CA ALA A 24 -11.31 6.68 4.49
C ALA A 24 -10.84 6.83 5.95
N ALA A 25 -11.59 7.56 6.78
CA ALA A 25 -11.24 7.81 8.18
C ALA A 25 -11.25 6.54 9.04
N ILE A 26 -12.21 5.63 8.85
CA ILE A 26 -12.28 4.37 9.62
C ILE A 26 -11.12 3.45 9.25
N PHE A 27 -10.80 3.31 7.96
CA PHE A 27 -9.66 2.50 7.54
C PHE A 27 -8.33 3.11 8.01
N ALA A 28 -8.19 4.44 7.98
CA ALA A 28 -7.02 5.12 8.55
C ALA A 28 -6.89 4.92 10.07
N ALA A 29 -8.00 4.97 10.80
CA ALA A 29 -7.99 4.72 12.24
C ALA A 29 -7.65 3.25 12.56
N ALA A 30 -8.16 2.30 11.78
CA ALA A 30 -7.84 0.89 11.95
C ALA A 30 -6.35 0.62 11.70
N ASP A 31 -5.80 1.20 10.64
CA ASP A 31 -4.38 1.13 10.31
C ASP A 31 -3.50 1.70 11.44
N ALA A 32 -3.78 2.92 11.89
CA ALA A 32 -3.06 3.55 13.00
C ALA A 32 -3.14 2.76 14.32
N LEU A 33 -4.26 2.10 14.61
CA LEU A 33 -4.40 1.23 15.78
C LEU A 33 -3.56 -0.05 15.66
N LEU A 34 -3.54 -0.67 14.48
CA LEU A 34 -2.71 -1.84 14.22
C LEU A 34 -1.23 -1.51 14.32
N GLU A 35 -0.80 -0.38 13.74
CA GLU A 35 0.56 0.13 13.91
C GLU A 35 0.89 0.39 15.39
N ALA A 36 0.01 1.07 16.12
CA ALA A 36 0.22 1.35 17.55
C ALA A 36 0.39 0.07 18.37
N VAL A 37 -0.43 -0.96 18.10
CA VAL A 37 -0.30 -2.28 18.73
C VAL A 37 1.03 -2.94 18.35
N TYR A 38 1.41 -2.92 17.07
CA TYR A 38 2.70 -3.46 16.62
C TYR A 38 3.88 -2.81 17.35
N TYR A 39 3.85 -1.49 17.54
CA TYR A 39 4.91 -0.76 18.23
C TYR A 39 4.99 -1.01 19.74
N THR A 40 4.01 -1.67 20.36
CA THR A 40 4.10 -2.05 21.78
C THR A 40 5.09 -3.18 22.04
N ASP A 41 5.23 -4.14 21.12
CA ASP A 41 6.15 -5.28 21.20
C ASP A 41 6.52 -5.78 19.78
N PRO A 42 7.41 -5.07 19.07
CA PRO A 42 7.72 -5.41 17.69
C PRO A 42 8.29 -6.82 17.52
N GLU A 43 9.06 -7.31 18.48
CA GLU A 43 9.67 -8.64 18.41
C GLU A 43 8.64 -9.74 18.60
N GLY A 44 7.73 -9.59 19.58
CA GLY A 44 6.65 -10.54 19.81
C GLY A 44 5.63 -10.57 18.66
N TRP A 45 5.31 -9.41 18.06
CA TRP A 45 4.36 -9.34 16.96
C TRP A 45 4.93 -9.86 15.64
N ARG A 46 6.23 -9.68 15.35
CA ARG A 46 6.88 -10.27 14.16
C ARG A 46 6.75 -11.79 14.08
N GLN A 47 6.74 -12.48 15.23
CA GLN A 47 6.62 -13.93 15.27
C GLN A 47 5.17 -14.41 15.12
N LYS A 48 4.19 -13.61 15.56
CA LYS A 48 2.76 -13.94 15.50
C LYS A 48 2.11 -13.55 14.18
N PHE A 49 2.62 -12.50 13.54
CA PHE A 49 2.19 -12.03 12.24
C PHE A 49 3.35 -12.13 11.25
N PRO A 50 3.68 -13.34 10.77
CA PRO A 50 4.73 -13.52 9.77
C PRO A 50 4.39 -12.84 8.44
N TYR A 51 3.20 -12.29 8.26
CA TYR A 51 2.77 -11.58 7.06
C TYR A 51 3.15 -10.09 7.06
N ILE A 52 3.58 -9.56 8.21
CA ILE A 52 4.30 -8.28 8.34
C ILE A 52 5.77 -8.46 7.92
N LEU A 53 6.21 -9.70 7.62
CA LEU A 53 7.56 -9.94 7.15
C LEU A 53 7.81 -9.20 5.84
N PHE A 54 8.75 -8.27 5.95
CA PHE A 54 9.32 -7.49 4.88
C PHE A 54 9.89 -8.44 3.82
N HIS A 55 9.11 -8.72 2.77
CA HIS A 55 9.73 -9.04 1.49
C HIS A 55 10.19 -7.71 0.88
N GLU A 56 11.47 -7.59 0.54
CA GLU A 56 12.06 -6.30 0.10
C GLU A 56 11.35 -5.66 -1.11
N GLN A 57 10.63 -6.45 -1.90
CA GLN A 57 10.00 -6.04 -3.16
C GLN A 57 8.48 -5.99 -3.10
N ILE A 58 7.84 -6.63 -2.12
CA ILE A 58 6.39 -6.77 -2.06
C ILE A 58 5.90 -6.07 -0.79
N PRO A 59 4.89 -5.18 -0.89
CA PRO A 59 4.21 -4.67 0.29
C PRO A 59 3.68 -5.84 1.14
N PRO A 60 3.82 -5.78 2.47
CA PRO A 60 3.33 -6.82 3.37
C PRO A 60 1.82 -7.02 3.19
N LEU A 61 1.35 -8.20 3.59
CA LEU A 61 -0.01 -8.65 3.26
C LEU A 61 -1.08 -7.77 3.91
N ASP A 62 -0.78 -7.16 5.05
CA ASP A 62 -1.61 -6.17 5.72
C ASP A 62 -1.90 -4.94 4.85
N ASP A 63 -0.93 -4.39 4.13
CA ASP A 63 -1.15 -3.28 3.18
C ASP A 63 -2.11 -3.69 2.06
N TRP A 64 -1.95 -4.92 1.55
CA TRP A 64 -2.87 -5.49 0.57
C TRP A 64 -4.27 -5.67 1.14
N LEU A 65 -4.40 -6.12 2.39
CA LEU A 65 -5.69 -6.23 3.07
C LEU A 65 -6.32 -4.85 3.29
N GLY A 66 -5.52 -3.85 3.66
CA GLY A 66 -5.91 -2.45 3.79
C GLY A 66 -6.51 -1.87 2.50
N PHE A 67 -6.08 -2.36 1.33
CA PHE A 67 -6.68 -2.03 0.04
C PHE A 67 -7.83 -2.96 -0.38
N LEU A 68 -7.65 -4.27 -0.27
CA LEU A 68 -8.55 -5.28 -0.80
C LEU A 68 -9.87 -5.36 -0.04
N VAL A 69 -9.86 -5.17 1.29
CA VAL A 69 -11.08 -5.16 2.09
C VAL A 69 -12.01 -4.02 1.66
N PRO A 70 -11.59 -2.75 1.62
CA PRO A 70 -12.46 -1.69 1.15
C PRO A 70 -12.79 -1.79 -0.35
N ALA A 71 -11.88 -2.30 -1.19
CA ALA A 71 -12.20 -2.58 -2.59
C ALA A 71 -13.31 -3.64 -2.72
N GLY A 72 -13.29 -4.65 -1.86
CA GLY A 72 -14.36 -5.64 -1.75
C GLY A 72 -15.70 -5.01 -1.34
N LEU A 73 -15.69 -4.07 -0.37
CA LEU A 73 -16.89 -3.32 0.01
C LEU A 73 -17.42 -2.44 -1.13
N LEU A 74 -16.53 -1.82 -1.91
CA LEU A 74 -16.91 -1.06 -3.11
C LEU A 74 -17.63 -1.96 -4.12
N VAL A 75 -17.04 -3.10 -4.46
CA VAL A 75 -17.64 -4.07 -5.39
C VAL A 75 -18.96 -4.61 -4.84
N ALA A 76 -19.01 -4.98 -3.56
CA ALA A 76 -20.23 -5.45 -2.91
C ALA A 76 -21.33 -4.38 -2.94
N GLY A 77 -21.00 -3.12 -2.67
CA GLY A 77 -21.92 -1.99 -2.77
C GLY A 77 -22.45 -1.78 -4.18
N ALA A 78 -21.60 -1.91 -5.20
CA ALA A 78 -22.00 -1.81 -6.60
C ALA A 78 -22.93 -2.96 -7.02
N VAL A 79 -22.60 -4.21 -6.66
CA VAL A 79 -23.39 -5.40 -7.00
C VAL A 79 -24.74 -5.40 -6.28
N THR A 80 -24.78 -4.98 -5.03
CA THR A 80 -26.02 -4.88 -4.23
C THR A 80 -26.81 -3.60 -4.49
N MET A 81 -26.33 -2.72 -5.36
CA MET A 81 -26.89 -1.38 -5.60
C MET A 81 -27.08 -0.55 -4.31
N ASN A 82 -26.20 -0.74 -3.33
CA ASN A 82 -26.17 0.04 -2.10
C ASN A 82 -25.13 1.17 -2.22
N PRO A 83 -25.55 2.42 -2.51
CA PRO A 83 -24.63 3.52 -2.74
C PRO A 83 -23.80 3.87 -1.51
N LEU A 84 -24.37 3.78 -0.30
CA LEU A 84 -23.63 4.07 0.93
C LEU A 84 -22.47 3.10 1.12
N LEU A 85 -22.72 1.81 0.90
CA LEU A 85 -21.69 0.77 0.99
C LEU A 85 -20.61 0.97 -0.10
N ALA A 86 -21.03 1.30 -1.32
CA ALA A 86 -20.11 1.57 -2.43
C ALA A 86 -19.21 2.78 -2.13
N TYR A 87 -19.78 3.90 -1.66
CA TYR A 87 -19.01 5.10 -1.33
C TYR A 87 -18.10 4.90 -0.12
N PHE A 88 -18.55 4.19 0.90
CA PHE A 88 -17.73 3.83 2.04
C PHE A 88 -16.52 2.98 1.61
N GLY A 89 -16.77 1.95 0.79
CA GLY A 89 -15.71 1.14 0.18
C GLY A 89 -14.76 1.98 -0.66
N PHE A 90 -15.27 2.85 -1.54
CA PHE A 90 -14.47 3.75 -2.37
C PHE A 90 -13.52 4.61 -1.54
N GLY A 91 -14.02 5.25 -0.47
CA GLY A 91 -13.20 6.05 0.42
C GLY A 91 -12.10 5.26 1.10
N GLY A 92 -12.43 4.07 1.61
CA GLY A 92 -11.43 3.15 2.17
C GLY A 92 -10.40 2.70 1.13
N THR A 93 -10.82 2.46 -0.13
CA THR A 93 -9.94 2.04 -1.23
C THR A 93 -8.98 3.15 -1.62
N LEU A 94 -9.42 4.42 -1.62
CA LEU A 94 -8.54 5.56 -1.85
C LEU A 94 -7.47 5.67 -0.76
N TYR A 95 -7.84 5.47 0.51
CA TYR A 95 -6.88 5.43 1.61
C TYR A 95 -5.90 4.26 1.45
N GLY A 96 -6.40 3.03 1.44
CA GLY A 96 -5.58 1.82 1.38
C GLY A 96 -4.74 1.73 0.11
N GLY A 97 -5.27 2.20 -1.02
CA GLY A 97 -4.53 2.28 -2.28
C GLY A 97 -3.41 3.33 -2.24
N GLY A 98 -3.64 4.46 -1.56
CA GLY A 98 -2.61 5.46 -1.31
C GLY A 98 -1.50 4.95 -0.39
N ALA A 99 -1.85 4.23 0.68
CA ALA A 99 -0.90 3.57 1.58
C ALA A 99 -0.07 2.53 0.82
N LEU A 100 -0.72 1.61 0.12
CA LEU A 100 -0.06 0.57 -0.69
C LEU A 100 0.89 1.18 -1.74
N LEU A 101 0.48 2.27 -2.41
CA LEU A 101 1.32 2.98 -3.38
C LEU A 101 2.53 3.64 -2.70
N LYS A 102 2.35 4.28 -1.54
CA LYS A 102 3.43 4.86 -0.74
C LYS A 102 4.46 3.77 -0.41
N ASP A 103 4.01 2.62 0.08
CA ASP A 103 4.92 1.54 0.50
C ASP A 103 5.62 0.90 -0.70
N PHE A 104 4.92 0.75 -1.83
CA PHE A 104 5.55 0.35 -3.08
C PHE A 104 6.65 1.32 -3.52
N ILE A 105 6.40 2.63 -3.49
CA ILE A 105 7.40 3.65 -3.86
C ILE A 105 8.60 3.62 -2.90
N GLN A 106 8.36 3.54 -1.59
CA GLN A 106 9.44 3.55 -0.60
C GLN A 106 10.36 2.32 -0.73
N ARG A 107 9.78 1.14 -0.95
CA ARG A 107 10.53 -0.11 -1.15
C ARG A 107 11.33 -0.10 -2.45
N ASN A 108 10.75 0.41 -3.54
CA ASN A 108 11.47 0.51 -4.82
C ASN A 108 12.56 1.60 -4.80
N LYS A 109 12.38 2.71 -4.09
CA LYS A 109 13.44 3.72 -3.89
C LYS A 109 14.64 3.15 -3.14
N PHE A 110 14.39 2.30 -2.14
CA PHE A 110 15.46 1.60 -1.43
C PHE A 110 16.27 0.69 -2.38
N LEU A 111 15.60 -0.04 -3.27
CA LEU A 111 16.25 -0.89 -4.28
C LEU A 111 17.08 -0.09 -5.30
N ILE A 112 16.55 1.04 -5.79
CA ILE A 112 17.29 1.93 -6.70
C ILE A 112 18.54 2.49 -6.00
N GLY A 113 18.43 2.85 -4.72
CA GLY A 113 19.57 3.30 -3.91
C GLY A 113 20.63 2.22 -3.69
N LEU A 114 20.22 0.98 -3.40
CA LEU A 114 21.12 -0.17 -3.25
C LEU A 114 21.83 -0.52 -4.57
N GLN A 115 21.10 -0.47 -5.67
CA GLN A 115 21.65 -0.72 -7.00
C GLN A 115 22.65 0.36 -7.41
N ALA A 116 22.35 1.63 -7.14
CA ALA A 116 23.27 2.75 -7.35
C ALA A 116 24.54 2.62 -6.48
N ALA A 117 24.40 2.25 -5.20
CA ALA A 117 25.54 2.01 -4.32
C ALA A 117 26.41 0.86 -4.83
N SER A 118 25.80 -0.26 -5.25
CA SER A 118 26.53 -1.43 -5.77
C SER A 118 27.35 -1.12 -7.03
N LEU A 119 26.81 -0.30 -7.94
CA LEU A 119 27.52 0.20 -9.13
C LEU A 119 28.70 1.10 -8.74
N GLN A 120 28.52 1.98 -7.76
CA GLN A 120 29.57 2.88 -7.28
C GLN A 120 30.75 2.11 -6.64
N TYR A 121 30.46 1.04 -5.89
CA TYR A 121 31.48 0.14 -5.34
C TYR A 121 32.20 -0.67 -6.43
N ALA A 122 31.48 -1.16 -7.45
CA ALA A 122 32.07 -1.87 -8.58
C ALA A 122 33.01 -0.97 -9.40
N GLU A 123 32.60 0.28 -9.67
CA GLU A 123 33.44 1.27 -10.35
C GLU A 123 34.67 1.67 -9.50
N GLY A 124 34.50 1.80 -8.18
CA GLY A 124 35.59 2.05 -7.24
C GLY A 124 36.64 0.94 -7.26
N GLY A 125 36.19 -0.32 -7.20
CA GLY A 125 37.08 -1.50 -7.30
C GLY A 125 37.82 -1.56 -8.64
N ALA A 126 37.15 -1.26 -9.76
CA ALA A 126 37.77 -1.22 -11.08
C ALA A 126 38.84 -0.12 -11.21
N ARG A 127 38.63 1.06 -10.58
CA ARG A 127 39.64 2.14 -10.56
C ARG A 127 40.87 1.77 -9.75
N VAL A 128 40.69 1.14 -8.59
CA VAL A 128 41.81 0.68 -7.75
C VAL A 128 42.61 -0.40 -8.46
N ALA A 129 41.94 -1.38 -9.09
CA ALA A 129 42.61 -2.41 -9.88
C ALA A 129 43.43 -1.82 -11.04
N LYS A 130 42.89 -0.81 -11.74
CA LYS A 130 43.59 -0.11 -12.83
C LYS A 130 44.78 0.73 -12.34
N GLN A 131 44.67 1.36 -11.17
CA GLN A 131 45.82 2.06 -10.59
C GLN A 131 46.93 1.07 -10.22
N LEU A 132 46.60 -0.03 -9.55
CA LEU A 132 47.57 -1.05 -9.16
C LEU A 132 48.27 -1.69 -10.36
N SER A 133 47.58 -1.91 -11.48
CA SER A 133 48.20 -2.43 -12.71
C SER A 133 49.11 -1.44 -13.43
N THR A 134 49.09 -0.15 -13.06
CA THR A 134 49.96 0.88 -13.65
C THR A 134 51.28 1.00 -12.87
N TYR A 135 51.33 0.48 -11.64
CA TYR A 135 52.52 0.48 -10.77
C TYR A 135 53.21 -0.89 -10.68
N ALA A 136 52.73 -1.90 -11.40
CA ALA A 136 53.32 -3.23 -11.55
C ALA A 136 53.99 -3.36 -12.92
#